data_AF-A0AAV5HCT7-F1
#
_entry.id   AF-A0AAV5HCT7-F1
#
_cell.length_a   1.000
_cell.length_b   1.000
_cell.length_c   1.000
_cell.angle_alpha   90.00
_cell.angle_beta   90.00
_cell.angle_gamma   90.00
#
_symmetry.space_group_name_H-M   'P 1'
#
loop_
_entity.id
_entity.type
_entity.pdbx_description
1 polymer ?
#
loop_
_entity_poly.entity_id
_entity_poly.type
_entity_poly.pdbx_seq_one_letter_code
_entity_poly.pdbx_strand_id
1 'polypeptide(L)'
;MAFFSVILLNFIFWILLGIFVIGAAAFLVSIIFAVLYLKSRKRPDRFRSRGIKKIVSIVSGILALLIFCFFGVLYLLVSRPKTVSVETAAGTAEVLQSQADDFVKAIQADDTDLVAGMLAEAPELNGYITHEGYNPLGAAIRYDSPRVAAYLLDAGADVNRVGGAGSDTAIALVCSRSINSVLNVDMLNLLLNYQPDVCRSYNVMPPVQYVIRYSVEDNIISEEDLLLLERFLQAGADLAAENGTGKDSEEYLQFLLDKSTVPEEQSDKLLTLLRRYRKSNTPQQADGASNLLRSERNTLKCMGIWSTLRFGRC
;
A
#
# COMPACT_ATOMS: atom_id res chain seq x y z
N MET A 1 20.16 9.49 -18.68
CA MET A 1 19.17 10.58 -18.85
C MET A 1 19.27 11.69 -17.79
N ALA A 2 19.74 11.43 -16.56
CA ALA A 2 19.89 12.46 -15.51
C ALA A 2 20.88 13.60 -15.85
N PHE A 3 21.96 13.32 -16.59
CA PHE A 3 22.96 14.33 -16.96
C PHE A 3 22.41 15.43 -17.88
N PHE A 4 21.52 15.08 -18.82
CA PHE A 4 20.87 16.04 -19.71
C PHE A 4 19.87 16.93 -18.95
N SER A 5 19.20 16.39 -17.93
CA SER A 5 18.29 17.15 -17.07
C SER A 5 19.02 18.24 -16.28
N VAL A 6 20.20 17.96 -15.73
CA VAL A 6 20.96 18.93 -14.94
C VAL A 6 21.51 20.05 -15.82
N ILE A 7 21.99 19.73 -17.02
CA ILE A 7 22.50 20.73 -17.98
C ILE A 7 21.36 21.64 -18.46
N LEU A 8 20.20 21.06 -18.76
CA LEU A 8 19.02 21.83 -19.15
C LEU A 8 18.54 22.75 -18.02
N LEU A 9 18.51 22.25 -16.77
CA LEU A 9 18.13 23.04 -15.61
C LEU A 9 19.11 24.19 -15.35
N ASN A 10 20.41 23.93 -15.51
CA ASN A 10 21.46 24.93 -15.35
C ASN A 10 21.36 25.99 -16.46
N PHE A 11 21.12 25.57 -17.70
CA PHE A 11 20.91 26.48 -18.83
C PHE A 11 19.68 27.38 -18.63
N ILE A 12 18.56 26.81 -18.17
CA ILE A 12 17.35 27.58 -17.83
C ILE A 12 17.64 28.54 -16.66
N PHE A 13 18.37 28.10 -15.64
CA PHE A 13 18.77 28.95 -14.51
C PHE A 13 19.56 30.19 -14.96
N TRP A 14 20.55 30.03 -15.85
CA TRP A 14 21.34 31.15 -16.38
C TRP A 14 20.51 32.10 -17.25
N ILE A 15 19.55 31.59 -18.02
CA ILE A 15 18.60 32.43 -18.78
C ILE A 15 17.74 33.26 -17.82
N LEU A 16 17.19 32.64 -16.78
CA LEU A 16 16.35 33.33 -15.78
C LEU A 16 17.16 34.35 -14.97
N LEU A 17 18.41 34.03 -14.61
CA LEU A 17 19.32 34.98 -13.95
C LEU A 17 19.64 36.17 -14.86
N GLY A 18 19.84 35.92 -16.17
CA GLY A 18 20.04 36.96 -17.16
C GLY A 18 18.83 37.91 -17.26
N ILE A 19 17.61 37.36 -17.33
CA ILE A 19 16.38 38.15 -17.36
C ILE A 19 16.22 38.97 -16.08
N PHE A 20 16.53 38.39 -14.92
CA PHE A 20 16.48 39.10 -13.63
C PHE A 20 17.48 40.26 -13.55
N VAL A 21 18.73 40.04 -13.99
CA VAL A 21 19.78 41.08 -14.01
C VAL A 21 19.41 42.21 -14.97
N ILE A 22 18.87 41.88 -16.15
CA ILE A 22 18.38 42.88 -17.13
C ILE A 22 17.20 43.67 -16.53
N GLY A 23 16.27 42.99 -15.87
CA GLY A 23 15.13 43.61 -15.18
C GLY A 23 15.57 44.56 -14.06
N ALA A 24 16.53 44.15 -13.22
CA ALA A 24 17.09 44.98 -12.16
C ALA A 24 17.85 46.19 -12.70
N ALA A 25 18.61 46.02 -13.80
CA ALA A 25 19.31 47.11 -14.47
C ALA A 25 18.33 48.12 -15.07
N ALA A 26 17.26 47.67 -15.74
CA ALA A 26 16.22 48.54 -16.27
C ALA A 26 15.48 49.31 -15.15
N PHE A 27 15.24 48.67 -14.00
CA PHE A 27 14.66 49.30 -12.83
C PHE A 27 15.59 50.37 -12.22
N LEU A 28 16.88 50.08 -12.10
CA LEU A 28 17.89 51.06 -11.68
C LEU A 28 17.98 52.25 -12.64
N VAL A 29 17.97 52.00 -13.95
CA VAL A 29 17.94 53.05 -14.97
C VAL A 29 16.66 53.88 -14.83
N SER A 30 15.51 53.27 -14.58
CA SER A 30 14.25 53.98 -14.31
C SER A 30 14.33 54.85 -13.05
N ILE A 31 14.94 54.36 -11.97
CA ILE A 31 15.17 55.14 -10.74
C ILE A 31 16.13 56.30 -11.02
N ILE A 32 17.25 56.06 -11.70
CA ILE A 32 18.22 57.10 -12.07
C ILE A 32 17.54 58.15 -12.94
N PHE A 33 16.74 57.74 -13.91
CA PHE A 33 15.98 58.65 -14.77
C PHE A 33 14.96 59.46 -13.96
N ALA A 34 14.27 58.84 -13.01
CA ALA A 34 13.36 59.53 -12.09
C ALA A 34 14.10 60.54 -11.18
N VAL A 35 15.26 60.19 -10.65
CA VAL A 35 16.11 61.07 -9.82
C VAL A 35 16.67 62.23 -10.65
N LEU A 36 17.15 61.98 -11.88
CA LEU A 36 17.62 63.02 -12.80
C LEU A 36 16.48 63.93 -13.25
N TYR A 37 15.30 63.36 -13.50
CA TYR A 37 14.09 64.11 -13.79
C TYR A 37 13.70 65.03 -12.62
N LEU A 38 13.74 64.52 -11.38
CA LEU A 38 13.53 65.31 -10.17
C LEU A 38 14.61 66.38 -9.95
N LYS A 39 15.86 66.13 -10.35
CA LYS A 39 16.98 67.09 -10.30
C LYS A 39 16.85 68.21 -11.36
N SER A 40 16.23 67.92 -12.52
CA SER A 40 15.99 68.91 -13.58
C SER A 40 14.89 69.94 -13.26
N ARG A 41 14.16 69.74 -12.14
CA ARG A 41 13.01 70.55 -11.68
C ARG A 41 13.35 71.99 -11.25
N LYS A 42 14.54 72.50 -11.57
CA LYS A 42 14.95 73.90 -11.37
C LYS A 42 14.59 74.84 -12.52
N ARG A 43 13.87 74.40 -13.56
CA ARG A 43 13.29 75.32 -14.58
C ARG A 43 11.80 75.05 -14.80
N PRO A 44 10.94 76.09 -14.76
CA PRO A 44 9.50 75.92 -14.76
C PRO A 44 8.96 75.96 -16.20
N ASP A 45 8.88 74.82 -16.89
CA ASP A 45 8.12 74.75 -18.14
C ASP A 45 6.81 73.97 -17.97
N ARG A 46 5.74 74.64 -18.36
CA ARG A 46 4.33 74.34 -18.11
C ARG A 46 3.79 73.31 -19.10
N PHE A 47 4.57 72.27 -19.44
CA PHE A 47 4.20 71.29 -20.47
C PHE A 47 4.04 69.86 -19.91
N ARG A 48 2.78 69.40 -19.93
CA ARG A 48 2.35 67.98 -20.00
C ARG A 48 2.77 67.02 -18.86
N SER A 49 2.80 67.49 -17.61
CA SER A 49 3.09 66.64 -16.43
C SER A 49 2.03 65.56 -16.11
N ARG A 50 0.77 65.74 -16.55
CA ARG A 50 -0.31 64.75 -16.32
C ARG A 50 -0.20 63.51 -17.22
N GLY A 51 0.30 63.66 -18.45
CA GLY A 51 0.43 62.55 -19.40
C GLY A 51 1.52 61.57 -19.01
N ILE A 52 2.68 62.10 -18.60
CA ILE A 52 3.85 61.30 -18.20
C ILE A 52 3.56 60.49 -16.94
N LYS A 53 2.89 61.08 -15.94
CA LYS A 53 2.47 60.35 -14.72
C LYS A 53 1.53 59.17 -15.03
N LYS A 54 0.59 59.35 -15.97
CA LYS A 54 -0.29 58.26 -16.42
C LYS A 54 0.50 57.15 -17.13
N ILE A 55 1.43 57.51 -18.00
CA ILE A 55 2.28 56.53 -18.72
C ILE A 55 3.14 55.73 -17.73
N VAL A 56 3.81 56.40 -16.78
CA VAL A 56 4.62 55.71 -15.76
C VAL A 56 3.77 54.79 -14.89
N SER A 57 2.56 55.21 -14.51
CA SER A 57 1.63 54.38 -13.75
C SER A 57 1.18 53.14 -14.54
N ILE A 58 0.92 53.28 -15.85
CA ILE A 58 0.53 52.16 -16.72
C ILE A 58 1.70 51.19 -16.89
N VAL A 59 2.90 51.70 -17.16
CA VAL A 59 4.12 50.88 -17.34
C VAL A 59 4.47 50.13 -16.04
N SER A 60 4.38 50.77 -14.88
CA SER A 60 4.58 50.13 -13.58
C SER A 60 3.57 49.01 -13.31
N GLY A 61 2.29 49.24 -13.64
CA GLY A 61 1.24 48.23 -13.51
C GLY A 61 1.46 47.01 -14.43
N ILE A 62 1.88 47.25 -15.68
CA ILE A 62 2.21 46.17 -16.63
C ILE A 62 3.43 45.38 -16.14
N LEU A 63 4.46 46.06 -15.63
CA LEU A 63 5.66 45.39 -15.10
C LEU A 63 5.33 44.54 -13.87
N ALA A 64 4.48 45.02 -12.95
CA ALA A 64 4.04 44.26 -11.80
C ALA A 64 3.24 43.00 -12.20
N LEU A 65 2.37 43.10 -13.21
CA LEU A 65 1.65 41.95 -13.78
C LEU A 65 2.61 40.92 -14.40
N LEU A 66 3.59 41.38 -15.18
CA LEU A 66 4.58 40.50 -15.80
C LEU A 66 5.42 39.76 -14.74
N ILE A 67 5.82 40.46 -13.66
CA ILE A 67 6.54 39.86 -12.53
C ILE A 67 5.65 38.83 -11.83
N PHE A 68 4.38 39.15 -11.55
CA PHE A 68 3.45 38.21 -10.93
C PHE A 68 3.21 36.96 -11.77
N CYS A 69 2.99 37.12 -13.08
CA CYS A 69 2.87 36.00 -14.02
C CYS A 69 4.15 35.17 -14.07
N PHE A 70 5.32 35.80 -14.07
CA PHE A 70 6.61 35.10 -14.05
C PHE A 70 6.79 34.27 -12.78
N PHE A 71 6.50 34.82 -11.60
CA PHE A 71 6.55 34.06 -10.34
C PHE A 71 5.49 32.95 -10.29
N GLY A 72 4.30 33.16 -10.86
CA GLY A 72 3.26 32.13 -10.96
C GLY A 72 3.69 30.95 -11.85
N VAL A 73 4.27 31.23 -13.02
CA VAL A 73 4.83 30.20 -13.91
C VAL A 73 6.02 29.51 -13.25
N LEU A 74 6.91 30.26 -12.59
CA LEU A 74 8.06 29.69 -11.86
C LEU A 74 7.59 28.80 -10.70
N TYR A 75 6.55 29.19 -9.96
CA TYR A 75 5.96 28.39 -8.88
C TYR A 75 5.41 27.07 -9.42
N LEU A 76 4.71 27.08 -10.55
CA LEU A 76 4.22 25.86 -11.21
C LEU A 76 5.35 24.98 -11.76
N LEU A 77 6.42 25.58 -12.27
CA LEU A 77 7.58 24.84 -12.78
C LEU A 77 8.43 24.22 -11.66
N VAL A 78 8.45 24.83 -10.46
CA VAL A 78 9.21 24.34 -9.31
C VAL A 78 8.40 23.38 -8.45
N SER A 79 7.07 23.53 -8.44
CA SER A 79 6.16 22.64 -7.72
C SER A 79 6.12 21.27 -8.40
N ARG A 80 6.92 20.33 -7.91
CA ARG A 80 6.82 18.93 -8.30
C ARG A 80 5.51 18.34 -7.75
N PRO A 81 4.75 17.57 -8.55
CA PRO A 81 3.63 16.83 -8.00
C PRO A 81 4.14 15.89 -6.90
N LYS A 82 3.35 15.72 -5.85
CA LYS A 82 3.69 14.76 -4.79
C LYS A 82 3.63 13.35 -5.38
N THR A 83 4.75 12.65 -5.35
CA THR A 83 4.84 11.25 -5.80
C THR A 83 5.17 10.34 -4.62
N VAL A 84 4.78 9.07 -4.75
CA VAL A 84 5.13 7.97 -3.85
C VAL A 84 5.96 6.97 -4.64
N SER A 85 7.06 6.52 -4.05
CA SER A 85 7.87 5.44 -4.60
C SER A 85 7.17 4.10 -4.35
N VAL A 86 6.94 3.35 -5.42
CA VAL A 86 6.39 2.01 -5.37
C VAL A 86 7.43 1.02 -5.88
N GLU A 87 7.71 0.00 -5.08
CA GLU A 87 8.59 -1.09 -5.50
C GLU A 87 7.83 -2.03 -6.44
N THR A 88 8.42 -2.27 -7.62
CA THR A 88 7.89 -3.16 -8.65
C THR A 88 8.98 -4.14 -9.08
N ALA A 89 8.59 -5.19 -9.80
CA ALA A 89 9.55 -6.13 -10.39
C ALA A 89 10.55 -5.46 -11.36
N ALA A 90 10.21 -4.29 -11.92
CA ALA A 90 11.06 -3.52 -12.82
C ALA A 90 11.93 -2.46 -12.10
N GLY A 91 11.85 -2.37 -10.77
CA GLY A 91 12.51 -1.36 -9.94
C GLY A 91 11.52 -0.43 -9.25
N THR A 92 11.97 0.78 -8.88
CA THR A 92 11.11 1.78 -8.21
C THR A 92 10.34 2.60 -9.24
N ALA A 93 9.01 2.56 -9.19
CA ALA A 93 8.12 3.42 -9.95
C ALA A 93 7.70 4.63 -9.10
N GLU A 94 7.51 5.80 -9.71
CA GLU A 94 6.94 6.97 -9.04
C GLU A 94 5.48 7.13 -9.45
N VAL A 95 4.57 7.04 -8.48
CA VAL A 95 3.12 7.20 -8.68
C VAL A 95 2.68 8.53 -8.08
N LEU A 96 1.77 9.25 -8.76
CA LEU A 96 1.17 10.46 -8.19
C LEU A 96 0.40 10.11 -6.91
N GLN A 97 0.63 10.85 -5.82
CA GLN A 97 -0.06 10.59 -4.55
C GLN A 97 -1.58 10.62 -4.72
N SER A 98 -2.11 11.57 -5.50
CA SER A 98 -3.56 11.66 -5.76
C SER A 98 -4.11 10.41 -6.46
N GLN A 99 -3.34 9.83 -7.38
CA GLN A 99 -3.73 8.61 -8.07
C GLN A 99 -3.75 7.41 -7.12
N ALA A 100 -2.74 7.30 -6.24
CA ALA A 100 -2.70 6.27 -5.20
C ALA A 100 -3.87 6.42 -4.20
N ASP A 101 -4.19 7.65 -3.81
CA ASP A 101 -5.32 7.94 -2.91
C ASP A 101 -6.66 7.55 -3.56
N ASP A 102 -6.85 7.89 -4.85
CA ASP A 102 -8.06 7.53 -5.60
C ASP A 102 -8.16 6.02 -5.84
N PHE A 103 -7.03 5.34 -6.02
CA PHE A 103 -6.97 3.89 -6.10
C PHE A 103 -7.42 3.22 -4.80
N VAL A 104 -6.98 3.71 -3.64
CA VAL A 104 -7.43 3.21 -2.34
C VAL A 104 -8.93 3.48 -2.13
N LYS A 105 -9.46 4.63 -2.57
CA LYS A 105 -10.91 4.89 -2.52
C LYS A 105 -11.71 3.93 -3.39
N ALA A 106 -11.20 3.57 -4.57
CA ALA A 106 -11.84 2.58 -5.45
C ALA A 106 -11.88 1.20 -4.78
N ILE A 107 -10.79 0.79 -4.12
CA ILE A 107 -10.75 -0.43 -3.29
C ILE A 107 -11.80 -0.34 -2.20
N GLN A 108 -11.82 0.75 -1.42
CA GLN A 108 -12.76 0.95 -0.32
C GLN A 108 -14.23 0.90 -0.76
N ALA A 109 -14.53 1.36 -1.98
CA ALA A 109 -15.87 1.31 -2.56
C ALA A 109 -16.25 -0.07 -3.11
N ASP A 110 -15.35 -1.06 -3.06
CA ASP A 110 -15.45 -2.37 -3.71
C ASP A 110 -15.74 -2.26 -5.23
N ASP A 111 -15.23 -1.20 -5.87
CA ASP A 111 -15.42 -0.90 -7.28
C ASP A 111 -14.36 -1.63 -8.13
N THR A 112 -14.67 -2.88 -8.47
CA THR A 112 -13.78 -3.75 -9.24
C THR A 112 -13.46 -3.19 -10.63
N ASP A 113 -14.42 -2.56 -11.30
CA ASP A 113 -14.25 -2.06 -12.66
C ASP A 113 -13.29 -0.87 -12.68
N LEU A 114 -13.41 0.04 -11.71
CA LEU A 114 -12.50 1.17 -11.55
C LEU A 114 -11.10 0.68 -11.15
N VAL A 115 -10.99 -0.25 -10.19
CA VAL A 115 -9.72 -0.86 -9.80
C VAL A 115 -9.04 -1.53 -11.00
N ALA A 116 -9.79 -2.28 -11.81
CA ALA A 116 -9.27 -2.95 -12.99
C ALA A 116 -8.78 -1.95 -14.04
N GLY A 117 -9.54 -0.89 -14.32
CA GLY A 117 -9.15 0.18 -15.22
C GLY A 117 -7.87 0.89 -14.76
N MET A 118 -7.78 1.24 -13.48
CA MET A 118 -6.60 1.89 -12.90
C MET A 118 -5.36 1.00 -12.95
N LEU A 119 -5.49 -0.31 -12.70
CA LEU A 119 -4.38 -1.26 -12.79
C LEU A 119 -3.97 -1.56 -14.24
N ALA A 120 -4.89 -1.46 -15.20
CA ALA A 120 -4.56 -1.57 -16.62
C ALA A 120 -3.74 -0.35 -17.11
N GLU A 121 -4.06 0.84 -16.61
CA GLU A 121 -3.34 2.07 -16.94
C GLU A 121 -2.01 2.20 -16.18
N ALA A 122 -1.99 1.82 -14.89
CA ALA A 122 -0.85 1.94 -13.99
C ALA A 122 -0.65 0.65 -13.15
N PRO A 123 -0.05 -0.41 -13.74
CA PRO A 123 0.16 -1.69 -13.06
C PRO A 123 0.98 -1.60 -11.76
N GLU A 124 1.84 -0.60 -11.65
CA GLU A 124 2.62 -0.30 -10.44
C GLU A 124 1.76 -0.04 -9.21
N LEU A 125 0.48 0.35 -9.36
CA LEU A 125 -0.44 0.52 -8.22
C LEU A 125 -0.62 -0.78 -7.43
N ASN A 126 -0.44 -1.95 -8.04
CA ASN A 126 -0.46 -3.23 -7.31
C ASN A 126 0.67 -3.35 -6.27
N GLY A 127 1.77 -2.61 -6.49
CA GLY A 127 2.90 -2.52 -5.58
C GLY A 127 2.68 -1.56 -4.41
N TYR A 128 1.68 -0.67 -4.48
CA TYR A 128 1.51 0.46 -3.57
C TYR A 128 1.25 0.01 -2.13
N ILE A 129 1.89 0.69 -1.18
CA ILE A 129 1.64 0.52 0.26
C ILE A 129 0.93 1.76 0.77
N THR A 130 -0.25 1.58 1.36
CA THR A 130 -1.04 2.66 1.95
C THR A 130 -0.31 3.29 3.13
N HIS A 131 -0.73 4.49 3.54
CA HIS A 131 -0.23 5.14 4.77
C HIS A 131 -0.49 4.31 6.04
N GLU A 132 -1.47 3.41 6.00
CA GLU A 132 -1.76 2.45 7.08
C GLU A 132 -0.88 1.18 7.02
N GLY A 133 0.02 1.08 6.03
CA GLY A 133 0.93 -0.04 5.88
C GLY A 133 0.33 -1.27 5.21
N TYR A 134 -0.77 -1.13 4.48
CA TYR A 134 -1.39 -2.24 3.73
C TYR A 134 -0.98 -2.22 2.26
N ASN A 135 -0.76 -3.39 1.67
CA ASN A 135 -0.76 -3.53 0.21
C ASN A 135 -2.22 -3.53 -0.31
N PRO A 136 -2.47 -3.56 -1.63
CA PRO A 136 -3.82 -3.44 -2.16
C PRO A 136 -4.76 -4.57 -1.70
N LEU A 137 -4.26 -5.81 -1.60
CA LEU A 137 -5.04 -6.95 -1.08
C LEU A 137 -5.37 -6.76 0.41
N GLY A 138 -4.41 -6.32 1.21
CA GLY A 138 -4.60 -6.00 2.62
C GLY A 138 -5.58 -4.84 2.82
N ALA A 139 -5.59 -3.84 1.92
CA ALA A 139 -6.56 -2.75 1.94
C ALA A 139 -7.97 -3.25 1.63
N ALA A 140 -8.14 -4.15 0.65
CA ALA A 140 -9.43 -4.77 0.35
C ALA A 140 -9.98 -5.56 1.55
N ILE A 141 -9.11 -6.28 2.26
CA ILE A 141 -9.48 -6.98 3.50
C ILE A 141 -9.84 -5.98 4.62
N ARG A 142 -9.07 -4.89 4.73
CA ARG A 142 -9.29 -3.85 5.75
C ARG A 142 -10.66 -3.17 5.60
N TYR A 143 -11.07 -2.93 4.35
CA TYR A 143 -12.32 -2.24 4.01
C TYR A 143 -13.49 -3.18 3.69
N ASP A 144 -13.30 -4.49 3.83
CA ASP A 144 -14.33 -5.50 3.58
C ASP A 144 -14.85 -5.47 2.13
N SER A 145 -13.90 -5.48 1.18
CA SER A 145 -14.13 -5.33 -0.26
C SER A 145 -13.89 -6.66 -0.99
N PRO A 146 -14.82 -7.63 -0.91
CA PRO A 146 -14.62 -9.00 -1.39
C PRO A 146 -14.47 -9.10 -2.91
N ARG A 147 -15.16 -8.25 -3.68
CA ARG A 147 -15.07 -8.32 -5.15
C ARG A 147 -13.70 -7.85 -5.63
N VAL A 148 -13.20 -6.76 -5.02
CA VAL A 148 -11.85 -6.27 -5.28
C VAL A 148 -10.80 -7.26 -4.79
N ALA A 149 -10.97 -7.87 -3.61
CA ALA A 149 -10.04 -8.90 -3.11
C ALA A 149 -9.95 -10.09 -4.06
N ALA A 150 -11.09 -10.60 -4.54
CA ALA A 150 -11.15 -11.70 -5.51
C ALA A 150 -10.44 -11.31 -6.81
N TYR A 151 -10.75 -10.13 -7.36
CA TYR A 151 -10.10 -9.64 -8.57
C TYR A 151 -8.58 -9.51 -8.44
N LEU A 152 -8.08 -8.98 -7.31
CA LEU A 152 -6.64 -8.85 -7.09
C LEU A 152 -5.95 -10.21 -7.05
N LEU A 153 -6.58 -11.21 -6.40
CA LEU A 153 -6.07 -12.58 -6.36
C LEU A 153 -6.10 -13.24 -7.75
N ASP A 154 -7.20 -13.09 -8.49
CA ASP A 154 -7.33 -13.56 -9.88
C ASP A 154 -6.28 -12.91 -10.81
N ALA A 155 -5.95 -11.63 -10.56
CA ALA A 155 -4.90 -10.90 -11.25
C ALA A 155 -3.47 -11.29 -10.80
N GLY A 156 -3.33 -12.28 -9.92
CA GLY A 156 -2.05 -12.83 -9.47
C GLY A 156 -1.39 -12.08 -8.33
N ALA A 157 -2.14 -11.33 -7.52
CA ALA A 157 -1.62 -10.78 -6.28
C ALA A 157 -1.13 -11.92 -5.37
N ASP A 158 0.10 -11.79 -4.86
CA ASP A 158 0.65 -12.76 -3.91
C ASP A 158 -0.10 -12.68 -2.58
N VAL A 159 -0.86 -13.74 -2.28
CA VAL A 159 -1.66 -13.88 -1.06
C VAL A 159 -0.84 -13.80 0.23
N ASN A 160 0.47 -14.10 0.15
CA ASN A 160 1.41 -14.06 1.28
C ASN A 160 2.21 -12.77 1.37
N ARG A 161 2.05 -11.86 0.39
CA ARG A 161 2.72 -10.57 0.40
C ARG A 161 2.18 -9.75 1.58
N VAL A 162 3.11 -9.29 2.40
CA VAL A 162 2.82 -8.34 3.48
C VAL A 162 2.85 -6.92 2.93
N GLY A 163 2.21 -6.00 3.62
CA GLY A 163 2.31 -4.57 3.29
C GLY A 163 3.65 -3.98 3.73
N GLY A 164 3.59 -2.93 4.55
CA GLY A 164 4.77 -2.33 5.16
C GLY A 164 5.38 -3.17 6.28
N ALA A 165 6.47 -2.66 6.87
CA ALA A 165 7.09 -3.29 8.04
C ALA A 165 6.08 -3.46 9.18
N GLY A 166 5.94 -4.69 9.69
CA GLY A 166 4.99 -5.02 10.76
C GLY A 166 3.55 -5.29 10.29
N SER A 167 3.31 -5.34 8.98
CA SER A 167 2.00 -5.69 8.40
C SER A 167 1.81 -7.21 8.32
N ASP A 168 0.63 -7.69 8.67
CA ASP A 168 0.24 -9.10 8.57
C ASP A 168 0.05 -9.57 7.12
N THR A 169 0.07 -10.90 6.92
CA THR A 169 -0.41 -11.52 5.68
C THR A 169 -1.92 -11.33 5.56
N ALA A 170 -2.45 -11.46 4.35
CA ALA A 170 -3.89 -11.36 4.10
C ALA A 170 -4.71 -12.26 5.05
N ILE A 171 -4.29 -13.51 5.23
CA ILE A 171 -5.01 -14.46 6.10
C ILE A 171 -4.94 -14.06 7.58
N ALA A 172 -3.77 -13.63 8.06
CA ALA A 172 -3.61 -13.17 9.44
C ALA A 172 -4.38 -11.87 9.71
N LEU A 173 -4.52 -10.99 8.71
CA LEU A 173 -5.36 -9.77 8.80
C LEU A 173 -6.85 -10.11 8.96
N VAL A 174 -7.38 -11.07 8.19
CA VAL A 174 -8.78 -11.51 8.35
C VAL A 174 -9.00 -12.10 9.74
N CYS A 175 -8.09 -12.96 10.20
CA CYS A 175 -8.16 -13.60 11.52
C CYS A 175 -8.06 -12.58 12.67
N SER A 176 -7.11 -11.64 12.64
CA SER A 176 -6.85 -10.74 13.76
C SER A 176 -7.90 -9.64 13.95
N ARG A 177 -8.63 -9.28 12.89
CA ARG A 177 -9.82 -8.42 12.99
C ARG A 177 -10.88 -9.01 13.92
N SER A 178 -10.90 -10.32 14.09
CA SER A 178 -11.84 -11.02 14.99
C SER A 178 -11.65 -10.68 16.47
N ILE A 179 -10.55 -10.03 16.87
CA ILE A 179 -10.38 -9.59 18.26
C ILE A 179 -11.45 -8.55 18.65
N ASN A 180 -11.95 -7.76 17.69
CA ASN A 180 -12.92 -6.69 17.92
C ASN A 180 -14.18 -6.77 17.02
N SER A 181 -14.34 -7.84 16.22
CA SER A 181 -15.43 -8.01 15.25
C SER A 181 -15.69 -9.51 14.97
N VAL A 182 -16.77 -9.84 14.25
CA VAL A 182 -17.04 -11.21 13.78
C VAL A 182 -16.00 -11.59 12.71
N LEU A 183 -15.50 -12.83 12.73
CA LEU A 183 -14.60 -13.33 11.69
C LEU A 183 -15.30 -13.30 10.33
N ASN A 184 -14.72 -12.65 9.31
CA ASN A 184 -15.27 -12.70 7.96
C ASN A 184 -14.90 -14.04 7.30
N VAL A 185 -15.77 -15.03 7.47
CA VAL A 185 -15.61 -16.40 6.94
C VAL A 185 -15.57 -16.42 5.42
N ASP A 186 -16.32 -15.57 4.72
CA ASP A 186 -16.35 -15.52 3.26
C ASP A 186 -15.01 -15.04 2.68
N MET A 187 -14.48 -13.94 3.22
CA MET A 187 -13.15 -13.43 2.86
C MET A 187 -12.06 -14.46 3.19
N LEU A 188 -12.20 -15.16 4.31
CA LEU A 188 -11.25 -16.20 4.70
C LEU A 188 -11.28 -17.39 3.73
N ASN A 189 -12.48 -17.84 3.37
CA ASN A 189 -12.71 -18.91 2.40
C ASN A 189 -12.19 -18.55 1.01
N LEU A 190 -12.35 -17.29 0.60
CA LEU A 190 -11.77 -16.75 -0.64
C LEU A 190 -10.25 -16.88 -0.61
N LEU A 191 -9.58 -16.39 0.44
CA LEU A 191 -8.12 -16.47 0.55
C LEU A 191 -7.61 -17.90 0.55
N LEU A 192 -8.28 -18.81 1.26
CA LEU A 192 -7.90 -20.23 1.32
C LEU A 192 -7.93 -20.92 -0.06
N ASN A 193 -8.70 -20.42 -1.03
CA ASN A 193 -8.69 -20.93 -2.40
C ASN A 193 -7.34 -20.70 -3.11
N TYR A 194 -6.52 -19.77 -2.62
CA TYR A 194 -5.23 -19.40 -3.18
C TYR A 194 -4.03 -19.96 -2.40
N GLN A 195 -4.24 -21.01 -1.59
CA GLN A 195 -3.20 -21.74 -0.85
C GLN A 195 -2.24 -20.84 -0.06
N PRO A 196 -2.74 -19.94 0.82
CA PRO A 196 -1.91 -19.07 1.63
C PRO A 196 -1.08 -19.87 2.63
N ASP A 197 0.03 -19.28 3.08
CA ASP A 197 0.76 -19.71 4.26
C ASP A 197 -0.07 -19.33 5.50
N VAL A 198 -0.74 -20.32 6.07
CA VAL A 198 -1.64 -20.18 7.22
C VAL A 198 -0.90 -20.10 8.57
N CYS A 199 0.43 -20.18 8.58
CA CYS A 199 1.23 -20.14 9.80
C CYS A 199 1.80 -18.75 10.07
N ARG A 200 2.01 -17.94 9.02
CA ARG A 200 2.66 -16.63 9.14
C ARG A 200 1.71 -15.58 9.71
N SER A 201 2.03 -15.08 10.90
CA SER A 201 1.33 -14.01 11.61
C SER A 201 2.32 -13.15 12.38
N TYR A 202 2.18 -11.83 12.35
CA TYR A 202 2.85 -10.91 13.28
C TYR A 202 2.11 -10.79 14.61
N ASN A 203 0.87 -11.29 14.69
CA ASN A 203 0.12 -11.32 15.94
C ASN A 203 0.60 -12.42 16.88
N VAL A 204 0.30 -12.19 18.15
CA VAL A 204 0.63 -13.05 19.28
C VAL A 204 -0.13 -14.39 19.26
N MET A 205 -1.18 -14.52 18.44
CA MET A 205 -1.95 -15.75 18.30
C MET A 205 -1.78 -16.32 16.87
N PRO A 206 -1.55 -17.63 16.71
CA PRO A 206 -1.54 -18.28 15.40
C PRO A 206 -2.90 -18.19 14.67
N PRO A 207 -2.94 -18.06 13.33
CA PRO A 207 -4.19 -17.93 12.57
C PRO A 207 -5.21 -19.04 12.85
N VAL A 208 -4.77 -20.30 12.96
CA VAL A 208 -5.65 -21.44 13.27
C VAL A 208 -6.36 -21.29 14.63
N GLN A 209 -5.73 -20.65 15.60
CA GLN A 209 -6.34 -20.44 16.92
C GLN A 209 -7.42 -19.36 16.90
N TYR A 210 -7.40 -18.42 15.95
CA TYR A 210 -8.54 -17.52 15.72
C TYR A 210 -9.75 -18.28 15.21
N VAL A 211 -9.56 -19.23 14.30
CA VAL A 211 -10.64 -20.09 13.80
C VAL A 211 -11.21 -20.94 14.93
N ILE A 212 -10.35 -21.56 15.76
CA ILE A 212 -10.78 -22.31 16.94
C ILE A 212 -11.62 -21.44 17.89
N ARG A 213 -11.16 -20.22 18.18
CA ARG A 213 -11.90 -19.28 19.03
C ARG A 213 -13.26 -18.93 18.44
N TYR A 214 -13.30 -18.63 17.14
CA TYR A 214 -14.53 -18.30 16.44
C TYR A 214 -15.54 -19.44 16.50
N SER A 215 -15.11 -20.68 16.25
CA SER A 215 -15.97 -21.87 16.25
C SER A 215 -16.65 -22.17 17.59
N VAL A 216 -16.15 -21.61 18.70
CA VAL A 216 -16.72 -21.83 20.04
C VAL A 216 -17.38 -20.59 20.64
N GLU A 217 -17.31 -19.44 19.96
CA GLU A 217 -17.79 -18.14 20.48
C GLU A 217 -19.30 -18.14 20.74
N ASP A 218 -20.08 -18.75 19.83
CA ASP A 218 -21.54 -18.80 19.89
C ASP A 218 -22.08 -19.98 20.72
N ASN A 219 -21.20 -20.75 21.39
CA ASN A 219 -21.52 -21.98 22.13
C ASN A 219 -22.23 -23.07 21.31
N ILE A 220 -22.24 -22.95 19.99
CA ILE A 220 -22.78 -23.91 19.04
C ILE A 220 -21.74 -24.05 17.93
N ILE A 221 -21.24 -25.26 17.71
CA ILE A 221 -20.33 -25.57 16.61
C ILE A 221 -21.16 -26.05 15.43
N SER A 222 -21.12 -25.30 14.32
CA SER A 222 -21.76 -25.69 13.07
C SER A 222 -20.86 -26.61 12.24
N GLU A 223 -21.43 -27.28 11.25
CA GLU A 223 -20.65 -28.04 10.26
C GLU A 223 -19.78 -27.11 9.39
N GLU A 224 -20.17 -25.84 9.23
CA GLU A 224 -19.38 -24.82 8.52
C GLU A 224 -18.10 -24.45 9.30
N ASP A 225 -18.18 -24.39 10.64
CA ASP A 225 -17.03 -24.16 11.51
C ASP A 225 -16.01 -25.30 11.42
N LEU A 226 -16.50 -26.54 11.46
CA LEU A 226 -15.67 -27.74 11.32
C LEU A 226 -15.01 -27.78 9.94
N LEU A 227 -15.75 -27.44 8.89
CA LEU A 227 -15.23 -27.37 7.54
C LEU A 227 -14.15 -26.29 7.40
N LEU A 228 -14.39 -25.10 7.93
CA LEU A 228 -13.42 -24.00 7.90
C LEU A 228 -12.12 -24.39 8.63
N LEU A 229 -12.24 -24.98 9.82
CA LEU A 229 -11.09 -25.48 10.56
C LEU A 229 -10.37 -26.58 9.77
N GLU A 230 -11.09 -27.55 9.21
CA GLU A 230 -10.49 -28.60 8.39
C GLU A 230 -9.71 -28.02 7.20
N ARG A 231 -10.22 -26.98 6.53
CA ARG A 231 -9.50 -26.30 5.46
C ARG A 231 -8.17 -25.68 5.94
N PHE A 232 -8.14 -25.08 7.13
CA PHE A 232 -6.90 -24.56 7.74
C PHE A 232 -5.89 -25.68 8.03
N LEU A 233 -6.37 -26.81 8.55
CA LEU A 233 -5.52 -27.96 8.84
C LEU A 233 -4.95 -28.57 7.55
N GLN A 234 -5.76 -28.67 6.49
CA GLN A 234 -5.32 -29.11 5.16
C GLN A 234 -4.32 -28.14 4.53
N ALA A 235 -4.45 -26.84 4.80
CA ALA A 235 -3.48 -25.83 4.39
C ALA A 235 -2.17 -25.87 5.19
N GLY A 236 -2.05 -26.78 6.16
CA GLY A 236 -0.81 -27.05 6.89
C GLY A 236 -0.63 -26.20 8.16
N ALA A 237 -1.72 -25.79 8.80
CA ALA A 237 -1.67 -25.07 10.06
C ALA A 237 -0.84 -25.79 11.14
N ASP A 238 0.02 -25.03 11.82
CA ASP A 238 0.81 -25.52 12.94
C ASP A 238 -0.01 -25.53 14.23
N LEU A 239 -0.37 -26.73 14.68
CA LEU A 239 -1.12 -26.93 15.91
C LEU A 239 -0.28 -26.75 17.17
N ALA A 240 1.04 -26.88 17.06
CA ALA A 240 1.98 -26.80 18.18
C ALA A 240 2.43 -25.36 18.46
N ALA A 241 2.14 -24.41 17.56
CA ALA A 241 2.45 -23.01 17.78
C ALA A 241 1.69 -22.48 19.01
N GLU A 242 2.42 -21.91 19.95
CA GLU A 242 1.85 -21.32 21.16
C GLU A 242 1.38 -19.88 20.90
N ASN A 243 0.24 -19.51 21.47
CA ASN A 243 -0.14 -18.09 21.56
C ASN A 243 0.59 -17.37 22.71
N GLY A 244 0.36 -16.07 22.86
CA GLY A 244 0.94 -15.29 23.97
C GLY A 244 0.53 -15.67 25.38
N THR A 245 -0.37 -16.63 25.56
CA THR A 245 -0.66 -17.24 26.87
C THR A 245 0.10 -18.55 27.10
N GLY A 246 0.98 -18.93 26.17
CA GLY A 246 1.76 -20.17 26.19
C GLY A 246 0.93 -21.42 25.92
N LYS A 247 -0.19 -21.31 25.20
CA LYS A 247 -1.06 -22.45 24.88
C LYS A 247 -0.95 -22.85 23.42
N ASP A 248 -0.75 -24.14 23.18
CA ASP A 248 -0.92 -24.73 21.85
C ASP A 248 -2.41 -24.77 21.45
N SER A 249 -2.72 -25.24 20.24
CA SER A 249 -4.09 -25.21 19.72
C SER A 249 -5.06 -26.11 20.47
N GLU A 250 -4.60 -27.24 21.02
CA GLU A 250 -5.44 -28.16 21.79
C GLU A 250 -5.65 -27.62 23.21
N GLU A 251 -4.59 -27.13 23.85
CA GLU A 251 -4.65 -26.48 25.16
C GLU A 251 -5.54 -25.22 25.13
N TYR A 252 -5.46 -24.45 24.04
CA TYR A 252 -6.29 -23.28 23.85
C TYR A 252 -7.77 -23.64 23.65
N LEU A 253 -8.07 -24.66 22.83
CA LEU A 253 -9.44 -25.18 22.69
C LEU A 253 -10.00 -25.63 24.04
N GLN A 254 -9.24 -26.42 24.81
CA GLN A 254 -9.70 -26.90 26.11
C GLN A 254 -10.00 -25.74 27.07
N PHE A 255 -9.12 -24.73 27.12
CA PHE A 255 -9.33 -23.53 27.90
C PHE A 255 -10.61 -22.75 27.52
N LEU A 256 -10.96 -22.72 26.24
CA LEU A 256 -12.20 -22.10 25.77
C LEU A 256 -13.43 -22.95 26.15
N LEU A 257 -13.34 -24.27 25.95
CA LEU A 257 -14.42 -25.20 26.26
C LEU A 257 -14.80 -25.17 27.74
N ASP A 258 -13.82 -25.12 28.64
CA ASP A 258 -14.01 -25.03 30.09
C ASP A 258 -14.85 -23.80 30.53
N LYS A 259 -14.94 -22.78 29.67
CA LYS A 259 -15.69 -21.53 29.90
C LYS A 259 -16.94 -21.41 29.05
N SER A 260 -17.16 -22.36 28.14
CA SER A 260 -18.26 -22.38 27.19
C SER A 260 -19.41 -23.25 27.69
N THR A 261 -20.56 -23.16 27.02
CA THR A 261 -21.68 -24.10 27.18
C THR A 261 -21.84 -25.00 25.96
N VAL A 262 -20.77 -25.20 25.19
CA VAL A 262 -20.76 -26.05 24.00
C VAL A 262 -21.12 -27.49 24.40
N PRO A 263 -22.05 -28.17 23.69
CA PRO A 263 -22.39 -29.57 23.96
C PRO A 263 -21.17 -30.49 23.82
N GLU A 264 -21.04 -31.46 24.75
CA GLU A 264 -19.89 -32.39 24.80
C GLU A 264 -19.66 -33.12 23.46
N GLU A 265 -20.73 -33.55 22.80
CA GLU A 265 -20.68 -34.18 21.48
C GLU A 265 -20.01 -33.29 20.42
N GLN A 266 -20.29 -31.98 20.45
CA GLN A 266 -19.73 -31.03 19.48
C GLN A 266 -18.27 -30.70 19.80
N SER A 267 -17.93 -30.53 21.08
CA SER A 267 -16.54 -30.34 21.51
C SER A 267 -15.65 -31.54 21.17
N ASP A 268 -16.20 -32.76 21.29
CA ASP A 268 -15.48 -34.00 20.97
C ASP A 268 -15.16 -34.10 19.48
N LYS A 269 -16.06 -33.64 18.59
CA LYS A 269 -15.78 -33.57 17.14
C LYS A 269 -14.57 -32.69 16.87
N LEU A 270 -14.51 -31.51 17.49
CA LEU A 270 -13.47 -30.50 17.28
C LEU A 270 -12.11 -30.99 17.82
N LEU A 271 -12.09 -31.55 19.03
CA LEU A 271 -10.91 -32.20 19.62
C LEU A 271 -10.41 -33.38 18.78
N THR A 272 -11.33 -34.22 18.30
CA THR A 272 -10.99 -35.37 17.45
C THR A 272 -10.35 -34.91 16.14
N LEU A 273 -10.88 -33.84 15.53
CA LEU A 273 -10.33 -33.25 14.31
C LEU A 273 -8.90 -32.75 14.52
N LEU A 274 -8.64 -31.95 15.57
CA LEU A 274 -7.29 -31.46 15.89
C LEU A 274 -6.31 -32.61 16.13
N ARG A 275 -6.70 -33.61 16.94
CA ARG A 275 -5.87 -34.78 17.25
C ARG A 275 -5.56 -35.63 16.01
N ARG A 276 -6.51 -35.75 15.08
CA ARG A 276 -6.31 -36.45 13.80
C ARG A 276 -5.16 -35.80 13.01
N TYR A 277 -5.23 -34.49 12.82
CA TYR A 277 -4.21 -33.75 12.05
C TYR A 277 -2.88 -33.60 12.78
N ARG A 278 -2.89 -33.53 14.13
CA ARG A 278 -1.66 -33.56 14.93
C ARG A 278 -0.88 -34.86 14.69
N LYS A 279 -1.56 -36.01 14.69
CA LYS A 279 -0.94 -37.32 14.42
C LYS A 279 -0.43 -37.43 12.98
N SER A 280 -1.20 -37.00 11.98
CA SER A 280 -0.76 -37.09 10.58
C SER A 280 0.45 -36.21 10.26
N ASN A 281 0.66 -35.14 11.02
CA ASN A 281 1.80 -34.24 10.88
C ASN A 281 3.02 -34.65 11.73
N THR A 282 2.93 -35.72 12.53
CA THR A 282 4.11 -36.27 13.22
C THR A 282 5.04 -37.01 12.23
N PRO A 283 6.37 -36.89 12.33
CA PRO A 283 7.32 -37.39 11.32
C PRO A 283 7.36 -38.91 11.08
N GLN A 284 6.47 -39.71 11.65
CA GLN A 284 6.64 -41.17 11.74
C GLN A 284 5.87 -42.00 10.70
N GLN A 285 5.05 -41.38 9.84
CA GLN A 285 4.34 -42.07 8.74
C GLN A 285 4.29 -41.23 7.45
N ALA A 286 5.42 -40.64 7.06
CA ALA A 286 5.58 -39.99 5.76
C ALA A 286 5.96 -41.05 4.69
N ASP A 287 4.98 -41.80 4.20
CA ASP A 287 5.17 -42.67 3.04
C ASP A 287 5.48 -41.83 1.78
N GLY A 288 6.69 -42.04 1.25
CA GLY A 288 7.05 -42.09 -0.18
C GLY A 288 6.97 -40.85 -1.07
N ALA A 289 5.96 -39.98 -0.94
CA ALA A 289 5.68 -38.93 -1.93
C ALA A 289 5.89 -37.49 -1.41
N SER A 290 5.86 -37.29 -0.09
CA SER A 290 5.93 -35.95 0.54
C SER A 290 7.37 -35.41 0.71
N ASN A 291 8.39 -36.29 0.64
CA ASN A 291 9.78 -35.91 0.91
C ASN A 291 10.45 -35.07 -0.19
N LEU A 292 9.98 -35.14 -1.44
CA LEU A 292 10.48 -34.26 -2.51
C LEU A 292 10.08 -32.80 -2.28
N LEU A 293 8.83 -32.55 -1.83
CA LEU A 293 8.32 -31.19 -1.61
C LEU A 293 8.81 -30.55 -0.30
N ARG A 294 9.31 -31.34 0.65
CA ARG A 294 9.80 -30.84 1.94
C ARG A 294 11.32 -30.63 1.93
N SER A 295 12.11 -31.47 1.26
CA SER A 295 13.55 -31.22 1.15
C SER A 295 13.85 -30.04 0.24
N GLU A 296 13.16 -29.91 -0.90
CA GLU A 296 13.35 -28.76 -1.81
C GLU A 296 12.96 -27.43 -1.15
N ARG A 297 11.89 -27.40 -0.34
CA ARG A 297 11.45 -26.21 0.41
C ARG A 297 12.45 -25.74 1.46
N ASN A 298 13.15 -26.67 2.11
CA ASN A 298 14.12 -26.33 3.16
C ASN A 298 15.49 -25.96 2.58
N THR A 299 15.93 -26.57 1.48
CA THR A 299 17.16 -26.14 0.79
C THR A 299 17.00 -24.78 0.09
N LEU A 300 15.81 -24.47 -0.43
CA LEU A 300 15.52 -23.16 -1.05
C LEU A 300 15.28 -22.02 -0.04
N LYS A 301 14.98 -22.34 1.23
CA LYS A 301 14.87 -21.32 2.30
C LYS A 301 16.23 -20.82 2.82
N CYS A 302 17.32 -21.56 2.60
CA CYS A 302 18.67 -21.13 3.02
C CYS A 302 19.48 -20.44 1.90
N MET A 303 19.06 -20.53 0.64
CA MET A 303 19.69 -19.82 -0.48
C MET A 303 18.67 -18.86 -1.07
N GLY A 304 18.76 -17.57 -0.73
CA GLY A 304 17.90 -16.50 -1.23
C GLY A 304 18.02 -16.27 -2.73
N ILE A 305 17.47 -17.17 -3.54
CA ILE A 305 17.42 -17.08 -5.00
C ILE A 305 16.03 -17.50 -5.45
N TRP A 306 15.13 -16.52 -5.57
CA TRP A 306 13.99 -16.59 -6.48
C TRP A 306 14.11 -15.46 -7.50
N SER A 307 15.16 -15.56 -8.32
CA SER A 307 15.17 -14.97 -9.64
C SER A 307 15.64 -16.04 -10.61
N THR A 308 14.91 -16.21 -11.70
CA THR A 308 15.09 -17.22 -12.75
C THR A 308 14.64 -18.63 -12.38
N LEU A 309 13.41 -18.98 -12.78
CA LEU A 309 13.11 -20.23 -13.50
C LEU A 309 11.76 -20.03 -14.21
N ARG A 310 11.83 -19.49 -15.43
CA ARG A 310 10.82 -19.75 -16.46
C ARG A 310 10.87 -21.24 -16.76
N PHE A 311 9.79 -21.97 -16.55
CA PHE A 311 9.56 -23.19 -17.30
C PHE A 311 8.62 -22.89 -18.45
N GLY A 312 9.19 -23.00 -19.65
CA GLY A 312 8.49 -22.92 -20.92
C GLY A 312 7.69 -24.19 -21.20
N ARG A 313 6.81 -24.02 -22.18
CA ARG A 313 6.02 -25.03 -22.90
C ARG A 313 6.70 -26.41 -22.99
N CYS A 314 5.92 -27.45 -22.69
CA CYS A 314 5.59 -28.55 -23.60
C CYS A 314 4.17 -29.04 -23.24
#